data_AF-A0A5J4TN16-F1
#
_entry.id   AF-A0A5J4TN16-F1
#
_cell.length_a   1.000
_cell.length_b   1.000
_cell.length_c   1.000
_cell.angle_alpha   90.00
_cell.angle_beta   90.00
_cell.angle_gamma   90.00
#
_symmetry.space_group_name_H-M   'P 1'
#
loop_
_entity.id
_entity.type
_entity.pdbx_description
1 polymer ?
#
loop_
_entity_poly.entity_id
_entity_poly.type
_entity_poly.pdbx_seq_one_letter_code
_entity_poly.pdbx_strand_id
1 'polypeptide(L)'
;MKLKRGSKALCDLVEANYVIQSSLLTTGFSQVVLRTLILETHEQGKDSSSQQSSDDKLIPTFIKAGLLNVILKLTEQSSELESLAVLIPVLEDLKQNGENRLKAKASSILTALKENNITAIPSIDNVREKNDKIKKLEKEIKRKNEELIREYEEKEREKTQKEKLSIELQNEKEEKAKLDTELQILKGENVQLSTDLQIKQKENEQLKLENEKLVDQIKSTKMQQIPKDESSKLKVQDEKTEYDKEITKLREQGIYPIEIINKDPDHIEITAHDLVQRKINVKKANPCTITLSQILDNGIWSIEVLFQKTQGRSGIGVVRDLHNIPAGAIPTEEPHNKFIALFGGKRQEFSLYYRQVVIQGNAKFADGQILRLEYDSENGRL
;
A
#
# COMPACT_ATOMS: atom_id res chain seq x y z
N MET A 1 -70.18 -48.86 -17.70
CA MET A 1 -70.77 -47.49 -17.66
C MET A 1 -70.91 -46.85 -16.26
N LYS A 2 -70.64 -47.54 -15.13
CA LYS A 2 -70.91 -46.99 -13.78
C LYS A 2 -69.85 -46.04 -13.21
N LEU A 3 -68.54 -46.18 -13.52
CA LEU A 3 -67.48 -45.36 -12.90
C LEU A 3 -67.41 -43.88 -13.36
N LYS A 4 -67.88 -43.53 -14.56
CA LYS A 4 -67.94 -42.12 -15.02
C LYS A 4 -68.85 -41.23 -14.17
N ARG A 5 -69.77 -41.82 -13.40
CA ARG A 5 -70.73 -41.07 -12.57
C ARG A 5 -70.12 -40.59 -11.25
N GLY A 6 -69.10 -41.27 -10.73
CA GLY A 6 -68.49 -40.96 -9.42
C GLY A 6 -67.73 -39.63 -9.42
N SER A 7 -66.78 -39.45 -10.35
CA SER A 7 -66.05 -38.17 -10.44
C SER A 7 -66.96 -37.00 -10.78
N LYS A 8 -68.02 -37.24 -11.58
CA LYS A 8 -69.01 -36.21 -11.90
C LYS A 8 -69.82 -35.80 -10.66
N ALA A 9 -70.35 -36.76 -9.91
CA ALA A 9 -71.08 -36.48 -8.68
C ALA A 9 -70.19 -35.75 -7.65
N LEU A 10 -68.89 -36.08 -7.57
CA LEU A 10 -67.97 -35.37 -6.71
C LEU A 10 -67.69 -33.94 -7.20
N CYS A 11 -67.56 -33.71 -8.51
CA CYS A 11 -67.50 -32.35 -9.07
C CYS A 11 -68.76 -31.54 -8.75
N ASP A 12 -69.95 -32.13 -8.92
CA ASP A 12 -71.22 -31.47 -8.61
C ASP A 12 -71.32 -31.12 -7.12
N LEU A 13 -70.80 -31.98 -6.22
CA LEU A 13 -70.74 -31.73 -4.78
C LEU A 13 -69.72 -30.65 -4.41
N VAL A 14 -68.55 -30.63 -5.06
CA VAL A 14 -67.53 -29.58 -4.87
C VAL A 14 -68.08 -28.22 -5.29
N GLU A 15 -68.87 -28.17 -6.35
CA GLU A 15 -69.52 -26.95 -6.82
C GLU A 15 -70.65 -26.48 -5.90
N ALA A 16 -71.42 -27.42 -5.34
CA ALA A 16 -72.57 -27.10 -4.50
C ALA A 16 -72.24 -26.85 -3.02
N ASN A 17 -71.08 -27.28 -2.52
CA ASN A 17 -70.80 -27.29 -1.08
C ASN A 17 -69.35 -26.93 -0.70
N TYR A 18 -69.19 -25.72 -0.16
CA TYR A 18 -67.92 -25.20 0.35
C TYR A 18 -67.28 -26.07 1.46
N VAL A 19 -68.08 -26.71 2.32
CA VAL A 19 -67.54 -27.59 3.38
C VAL A 19 -66.87 -28.82 2.78
N ILE A 20 -67.44 -29.39 1.71
CA ILE A 20 -66.83 -30.52 1.01
C ILE A 20 -65.55 -30.08 0.30
N GLN A 21 -65.57 -28.92 -0.36
CA GLN A 21 -64.38 -28.34 -0.99
C GLN A 21 -63.25 -28.11 0.02
N SER A 22 -63.52 -27.40 1.12
CA SER A 22 -62.55 -27.12 2.18
C SER A 22 -62.07 -28.43 2.80
N SER A 23 -62.95 -29.40 3.04
CA SER A 23 -62.58 -30.73 3.51
C SER A 23 -61.63 -31.44 2.54
N LEU A 24 -61.87 -31.43 1.23
CA LEU A 24 -60.94 -32.05 0.27
C LEU A 24 -59.58 -31.34 0.21
N LEU A 25 -59.52 -30.02 0.44
CA LEU A 25 -58.26 -29.28 0.41
C LEU A 25 -57.46 -29.41 1.72
N THR A 26 -58.14 -29.56 2.85
CA THR A 26 -57.51 -29.66 4.18
C THR A 26 -57.30 -31.10 4.63
N THR A 27 -58.04 -32.06 4.06
CA THR A 27 -57.83 -33.49 4.31
C THR A 27 -56.83 -34.06 3.32
N GLY A 28 -56.27 -35.25 3.62
CA GLY A 28 -55.24 -35.90 2.81
C GLY A 28 -55.66 -36.33 1.39
N PHE A 29 -56.71 -35.74 0.80
CA PHE A 29 -57.15 -36.02 -0.56
C PHE A 29 -56.06 -35.73 -1.60
N SER A 30 -55.32 -34.62 -1.49
CA SER A 30 -54.21 -34.33 -2.41
C SER A 30 -53.12 -35.42 -2.37
N GLN A 31 -52.84 -35.98 -1.19
CA GLN A 31 -51.93 -37.13 -1.01
C GLN A 31 -52.49 -38.41 -1.65
N VAL A 32 -53.79 -38.66 -1.52
CA VAL A 32 -54.46 -39.82 -2.17
C VAL A 32 -54.40 -39.69 -3.69
N VAL A 33 -54.66 -38.49 -4.22
CA VAL A 33 -54.54 -38.20 -5.66
C VAL A 33 -53.11 -38.37 -6.12
N LEU A 34 -52.12 -37.84 -5.40
CA LEU A 34 -50.69 -38.00 -5.70
C LEU A 34 -50.31 -39.48 -5.85
N ARG A 35 -50.64 -40.30 -4.84
CA ARG A 35 -50.36 -41.75 -4.85
C ARG A 35 -51.02 -42.43 -6.04
N THR A 36 -52.26 -42.04 -6.34
CA THR A 36 -53.03 -42.60 -7.47
C THR A 36 -52.41 -42.24 -8.83
N LEU A 37 -51.85 -41.04 -8.97
CA LEU A 37 -51.23 -40.59 -10.21
C LEU A 37 -49.86 -41.25 -10.47
N ILE A 38 -49.11 -41.55 -9.41
CA ILE A 38 -47.78 -42.20 -9.48
C ILE A 38 -47.87 -43.68 -9.89
N LEU A 39 -48.95 -44.39 -9.54
CA LEU A 39 -49.13 -45.81 -9.90
C LEU A 39 -49.31 -46.02 -11.41
N GLU A 40 -48.79 -47.10 -11.99
CA GLU A 40 -48.81 -47.35 -13.44
C GLU A 40 -50.22 -47.52 -14.03
N THR A 41 -50.42 -47.18 -15.31
CA THR A 41 -51.73 -47.26 -16.01
C THR A 41 -51.93 -48.59 -16.75
N HIS A 42 -53.15 -49.14 -16.69
CA HIS A 42 -53.57 -50.26 -17.54
C HIS A 42 -54.15 -49.74 -18.88
N GLU A 43 -53.55 -50.10 -20.01
CA GLU A 43 -54.15 -49.87 -21.33
C GLU A 43 -55.16 -50.99 -21.66
N GLN A 44 -56.44 -50.64 -21.86
CA GLN A 44 -57.41 -51.58 -22.43
C GLN A 44 -57.37 -51.48 -23.96
N GLY A 45 -56.69 -52.45 -24.60
CA GLY A 45 -57.02 -52.87 -25.97
C GLY A 45 -55.88 -53.37 -26.85
N LYS A 46 -55.52 -54.66 -26.75
CA LYS A 46 -55.55 -55.67 -27.84
C LYS A 46 -54.94 -57.00 -27.36
N ASP A 47 -55.51 -58.09 -27.88
CA ASP A 47 -55.43 -59.45 -27.37
C ASP A 47 -54.04 -60.14 -27.39
N SER A 48 -53.91 -61.07 -26.44
CA SER A 48 -53.20 -62.36 -26.46
C SER A 48 -51.81 -62.50 -25.82
N SER A 49 -51.83 -63.40 -24.82
CA SER A 49 -50.80 -64.35 -24.36
C SER A 49 -49.87 -63.97 -23.21
N SER A 50 -50.29 -64.43 -22.03
CA SER A 50 -49.49 -65.08 -20.97
C SER A 50 -48.30 -64.34 -20.38
N GLN A 51 -48.44 -63.89 -19.12
CA GLN A 51 -47.71 -64.46 -17.97
C GLN A 51 -48.19 -63.82 -16.66
N GLN A 52 -48.34 -64.66 -15.63
CA GLN A 52 -48.74 -64.27 -14.29
C GLN A 52 -47.67 -63.39 -13.63
N SER A 53 -48.05 -62.20 -13.17
CA SER A 53 -47.33 -61.48 -12.13
C SER A 53 -48.27 -60.56 -11.36
N SER A 54 -48.44 -60.82 -10.06
CA SER A 54 -48.88 -59.90 -8.98
C SER A 54 -49.67 -58.64 -9.42
N ASP A 55 -50.98 -58.81 -9.50
CA ASP A 55 -51.95 -57.96 -10.21
C ASP A 55 -52.53 -56.79 -9.40
N ASP A 56 -51.72 -56.10 -8.58
CA ASP A 56 -52.26 -55.18 -7.54
C ASP A 56 -51.85 -53.69 -7.64
N LYS A 57 -51.25 -53.23 -8.76
CA LYS A 57 -50.79 -51.82 -8.87
C LYS A 57 -51.17 -51.05 -10.14
N LEU A 58 -52.06 -51.58 -10.98
CA LEU A 58 -52.45 -50.89 -12.21
C LEU A 58 -53.74 -50.08 -12.03
N ILE A 59 -53.67 -48.76 -12.20
CA ILE A 59 -54.82 -47.87 -12.10
C ILE A 59 -55.29 -47.45 -13.50
N PRO A 60 -56.53 -47.74 -13.90
CA PRO A 60 -57.05 -47.35 -15.21
C PRO A 60 -56.95 -45.83 -15.46
N THR A 61 -56.53 -45.44 -16.66
CA THR A 61 -56.34 -44.02 -17.04
C THR A 61 -57.60 -43.17 -16.85
N PHE A 62 -58.79 -43.77 -17.00
CA PHE A 62 -60.04 -43.04 -16.77
C PHE A 62 -60.25 -42.63 -15.30
N ILE A 63 -59.69 -43.36 -14.33
CA ILE A 63 -59.73 -43.01 -12.90
C ILE A 63 -58.82 -41.82 -12.65
N LYS A 64 -57.57 -41.86 -13.14
CA LYS A 64 -56.64 -40.73 -13.09
C LYS A 64 -57.24 -39.47 -13.72
N ALA A 65 -57.82 -39.60 -14.91
CA ALA A 65 -58.49 -38.50 -15.60
C ALA A 65 -59.73 -37.99 -14.84
N GLY A 66 -60.41 -38.84 -14.08
CA GLY A 66 -61.54 -38.48 -13.21
C GLY A 66 -61.09 -37.65 -12.02
N LEU A 67 -60.02 -38.07 -11.33
CA LEU A 67 -59.44 -37.33 -10.21
C LEU A 67 -58.88 -35.97 -10.65
N LEU A 68 -58.21 -35.90 -11.80
CA LEU A 68 -57.75 -34.63 -12.35
C LEU A 68 -58.91 -33.66 -12.65
N ASN A 69 -60.12 -34.14 -13.00
CA ASN A 69 -61.28 -33.25 -13.13
C ASN A 69 -61.72 -32.67 -11.79
N VAL A 70 -61.67 -33.48 -10.73
CA VAL A 70 -62.02 -33.03 -9.38
C VAL A 70 -61.01 -31.98 -8.92
N ILE A 71 -59.71 -32.21 -9.13
CA ILE A 71 -58.65 -31.22 -8.84
C ILE A 71 -58.85 -29.93 -9.64
N LEU A 72 -59.12 -30.03 -10.95
CA LEU A 72 -59.39 -28.86 -11.79
C LEU A 72 -60.60 -28.07 -11.28
N LYS A 73 -61.69 -28.75 -10.91
CA LYS A 73 -62.87 -28.10 -10.34
C LYS A 73 -62.57 -27.44 -8.99
N LEU A 74 -61.73 -28.06 -8.15
CA LEU A 74 -61.27 -27.44 -6.89
C LEU A 74 -60.47 -26.15 -7.17
N THR A 75 -59.60 -26.13 -8.18
CA THR A 75 -58.84 -24.93 -8.57
C THR A 75 -59.71 -23.82 -9.16
N GLU A 76 -60.86 -24.14 -9.75
CA GLU A 76 -61.81 -23.14 -10.27
C GLU A 76 -62.65 -22.50 -9.17
N GLN A 77 -62.89 -23.21 -8.07
CA GLN A 77 -63.89 -22.83 -7.07
C GLN A 77 -63.28 -22.36 -5.74
N SER A 78 -61.99 -22.64 -5.47
CA SER A 78 -61.36 -22.35 -4.17
C SER A 78 -60.16 -21.43 -4.28
N SER A 79 -59.93 -20.64 -3.23
CA SER A 79 -58.71 -19.84 -3.03
C SER A 79 -57.62 -20.55 -2.21
N GLU A 80 -57.98 -21.54 -1.38
CA GLU A 80 -57.07 -22.24 -0.45
C GLU A 80 -56.43 -23.47 -1.13
N LEU A 81 -55.60 -23.22 -2.12
CA LEU A 81 -55.08 -24.27 -3.02
C LEU A 81 -53.69 -24.79 -2.62
N GLU A 82 -53.09 -24.32 -1.52
CA GLU A 82 -51.71 -24.62 -1.10
C GLU A 82 -51.44 -26.12 -0.96
N SER A 83 -52.43 -26.88 -0.50
CA SER A 83 -52.31 -28.34 -0.33
C SER A 83 -52.17 -29.09 -1.66
N LEU A 84 -52.47 -28.45 -2.78
CA LEU A 84 -52.29 -28.98 -4.13
C LEU A 84 -50.86 -28.79 -4.66
N ALA A 85 -50.02 -27.97 -4.00
CA ALA A 85 -48.62 -27.75 -4.40
C ALA A 85 -47.82 -29.07 -4.48
N VAL A 86 -48.19 -30.05 -3.64
CA VAL A 86 -47.59 -31.40 -3.61
C VAL A 86 -47.80 -32.17 -4.92
N LEU A 87 -48.83 -31.83 -5.71
CA LEU A 87 -49.13 -32.46 -6.99
C LEU A 87 -48.31 -31.87 -8.14
N ILE A 88 -47.68 -30.71 -7.98
CA ILE A 88 -46.99 -30.01 -9.08
C ILE A 88 -45.94 -30.90 -9.76
N PRO A 89 -45.05 -31.63 -9.04
CA PRO A 89 -44.05 -32.47 -9.70
C PRO A 89 -44.65 -33.58 -10.58
N VAL A 90 -45.70 -34.26 -10.11
CA VAL A 90 -46.35 -35.33 -10.90
C VAL A 90 -47.18 -34.75 -12.05
N LEU A 91 -47.75 -33.55 -11.90
CA LEU A 91 -48.45 -32.87 -12.98
C LEU A 91 -47.48 -32.38 -14.06
N GLU A 92 -46.28 -31.92 -13.69
CA GLU A 92 -45.21 -31.56 -14.64
C GLU A 92 -44.76 -32.78 -15.45
N ASP A 93 -44.56 -33.93 -14.78
CA ASP A 93 -44.26 -35.20 -15.44
C ASP A 93 -45.40 -35.64 -16.37
N LEU A 94 -46.66 -35.62 -15.92
CA LEU A 94 -47.82 -35.94 -16.78
C LEU A 94 -47.99 -34.98 -17.95
N LYS A 95 -47.61 -33.71 -17.80
CA LYS A 95 -47.59 -32.72 -18.88
C LYS A 95 -46.53 -33.05 -19.93
N GLN A 96 -45.38 -33.57 -19.53
CA GLN A 96 -44.30 -33.94 -20.45
C GLN A 96 -44.55 -35.31 -21.08
N ASN A 97 -44.82 -36.32 -20.25
CA ASN A 97 -44.75 -37.75 -20.55
C ASN A 97 -46.10 -38.48 -20.51
N GLY A 98 -47.17 -37.84 -20.02
CA GLY A 98 -48.48 -38.48 -19.86
C GLY A 98 -49.29 -38.63 -21.15
N GLU A 99 -50.27 -39.54 -21.12
CA GLU A 99 -51.25 -39.74 -22.22
C GLU A 99 -51.98 -38.43 -22.56
N ASN A 100 -52.34 -38.23 -23.84
CA ASN A 100 -52.96 -37.00 -24.37
C ASN A 100 -54.09 -36.43 -23.48
N ARG A 101 -54.96 -37.29 -22.94
CA ARG A 101 -56.08 -36.90 -22.08
C ARG A 101 -55.65 -36.44 -20.68
N LEU A 102 -54.59 -37.03 -20.13
CA LEU A 102 -54.02 -36.62 -18.85
C LEU A 102 -53.17 -35.35 -19.02
N LYS A 103 -52.39 -35.27 -20.10
CA LYS A 103 -51.53 -34.14 -20.45
C LYS A 103 -52.27 -32.82 -20.56
N ALA A 104 -53.42 -32.81 -21.24
CA ALA A 104 -54.26 -31.61 -21.35
C ALA A 104 -54.75 -31.14 -19.97
N LYS A 105 -55.20 -32.07 -19.11
CA LYS A 105 -55.72 -31.76 -17.76
C LYS A 105 -54.62 -31.31 -16.81
N ALA A 106 -53.48 -31.99 -16.84
CA ALA A 106 -52.31 -31.60 -16.05
C ALA A 106 -51.84 -30.20 -16.44
N SER A 107 -51.84 -29.87 -17.75
CA SER A 107 -51.50 -28.53 -18.23
C SER A 107 -52.47 -27.46 -17.70
N SER A 108 -53.78 -27.71 -17.77
CA SER A 108 -54.78 -26.77 -17.24
C SER A 108 -54.64 -26.54 -15.74
N ILE A 109 -54.44 -27.61 -14.96
CA ILE A 109 -54.25 -27.50 -13.50
C ILE A 109 -52.97 -26.74 -13.16
N LEU A 110 -51.86 -27.02 -13.85
CA LEU A 110 -50.61 -26.29 -13.65
C LEU A 110 -50.74 -24.81 -13.96
N THR A 111 -51.48 -24.44 -15.01
CA THR A 111 -51.78 -23.04 -15.31
C THR A 111 -52.58 -22.39 -14.19
N ALA A 112 -53.66 -23.04 -13.74
CA ALA A 112 -54.49 -22.51 -12.64
C ALA A 112 -53.72 -22.35 -11.32
N LEU A 113 -52.86 -23.31 -10.96
CA LEU A 113 -52.01 -23.21 -9.77
C LEU A 113 -50.99 -22.07 -9.89
N LYS A 114 -50.40 -21.90 -11.08
CA LYS A 114 -49.45 -20.81 -11.36
C LYS A 114 -50.12 -19.43 -11.30
N GLU A 115 -51.33 -19.31 -11.83
CA GLU A 115 -52.14 -18.08 -11.74
C GLU A 115 -52.45 -17.70 -10.28
N ASN A 116 -52.55 -18.69 -9.39
CA ASN A 116 -52.71 -18.50 -7.95
C ASN A 116 -51.37 -18.39 -7.17
N ASN A 117 -50.23 -18.19 -7.86
CA ASN A 117 -48.88 -18.11 -7.27
C ASN A 117 -48.42 -19.36 -6.49
N ILE A 118 -49.03 -20.52 -6.74
CA ILE A 118 -48.62 -21.76 -6.10
C ILE A 118 -47.48 -22.37 -6.89
N THR A 119 -46.32 -22.45 -6.25
CA THR A 119 -45.10 -23.02 -6.83
C THR A 119 -44.79 -24.37 -6.23
N ALA A 120 -44.06 -25.20 -6.99
CA ALA A 120 -43.61 -26.50 -6.50
C ALA A 120 -42.82 -26.31 -5.20
N ILE A 121 -43.05 -27.19 -4.23
CA ILE A 121 -42.17 -27.28 -3.06
C ILE A 121 -40.80 -27.71 -3.58
N PRO A 122 -39.74 -26.90 -3.41
CA PRO A 122 -38.41 -27.27 -3.87
C PRO A 122 -37.98 -28.58 -3.19
N SER A 123 -37.49 -29.55 -3.96
CA SER A 123 -36.83 -30.71 -3.36
C SER A 123 -35.66 -30.22 -2.50
N ILE A 124 -35.50 -30.83 -1.32
CA ILE A 124 -34.40 -30.55 -0.38
C ILE A 124 -33.05 -30.68 -1.10
N ASP A 125 -32.94 -31.61 -2.06
CA ASP A 125 -31.71 -31.82 -2.85
C ASP A 125 -31.39 -30.62 -3.75
N ASN A 126 -32.40 -29.99 -4.35
CA ASN A 126 -32.23 -28.79 -5.19
C ASN A 126 -31.78 -27.59 -4.35
N VAL A 127 -32.35 -27.44 -3.15
CA VAL A 127 -31.94 -26.39 -2.20
C VAL A 127 -30.49 -26.59 -1.77
N ARG A 128 -30.10 -27.84 -1.46
CA ARG A 128 -28.72 -28.17 -1.06
C ARG A 128 -27.72 -27.89 -2.17
N GLU A 129 -28.00 -28.31 -3.39
CA GLU A 129 -27.12 -28.09 -4.55
C GLU A 129 -26.91 -26.59 -4.83
N LYS A 130 -27.99 -25.80 -4.77
CA LYS A 130 -27.91 -24.34 -4.93
C LYS A 130 -27.07 -23.70 -3.83
N ASN A 131 -27.25 -24.12 -2.58
CA ASN A 131 -26.47 -23.60 -1.45
C ASN A 131 -24.98 -23.94 -1.56
N ASP A 132 -24.63 -25.13 -2.03
CA ASP A 132 -23.24 -25.51 -2.26
C ASP A 132 -22.60 -24.71 -3.41
N LYS A 133 -23.37 -24.40 -4.45
CA LYS A 133 -22.93 -23.52 -5.54
C LYS A 133 -22.70 -22.08 -5.08
N ILE A 134 -23.58 -21.55 -4.23
CA ILE A 134 -23.44 -20.23 -3.61
C ILE A 134 -22.14 -20.17 -2.80
N LYS A 135 -21.89 -21.14 -1.92
CA LYS A 135 -20.65 -21.21 -1.12
C LYS A 135 -19.37 -21.25 -1.97
N LYS A 136 -19.42 -21.93 -3.12
CA LYS A 136 -18.27 -21.95 -4.06
C LYS A 136 -18.03 -20.58 -4.69
N LEU A 137 -19.10 -19.91 -5.14
CA LEU A 137 -19.02 -18.58 -5.73
C LEU A 137 -18.52 -17.53 -4.73
N GLU A 138 -19.00 -17.57 -3.48
CA GLU A 138 -18.55 -16.67 -2.41
C GLU A 138 -17.04 -16.78 -2.15
N LYS A 139 -16.51 -18.02 -2.12
CA LYS A 139 -15.07 -18.25 -1.97
C LYS A 139 -14.28 -17.70 -3.16
N GLU A 140 -14.79 -17.87 -4.38
CA GLU A 140 -14.12 -17.36 -5.58
C GLU A 140 -14.10 -15.83 -5.63
N ILE A 141 -15.23 -15.19 -5.30
CA ILE A 141 -15.32 -13.71 -5.19
C ILE A 141 -14.35 -13.20 -4.14
N LYS A 142 -14.28 -13.84 -2.98
CA LYS A 142 -13.35 -13.46 -1.92
C LYS A 142 -11.90 -13.52 -2.42
N ARG A 143 -11.50 -14.61 -3.08
CA ARG A 143 -10.14 -14.76 -3.64
C ARG A 143 -9.84 -13.68 -4.69
N LYS A 144 -10.76 -13.42 -5.62
CA LYS A 144 -10.59 -12.39 -6.65
C LYS A 144 -10.47 -10.98 -6.06
N ASN A 145 -11.25 -10.66 -5.02
CA ASN A 145 -11.14 -9.38 -4.33
C ASN A 145 -9.80 -9.22 -3.61
N GLU A 146 -9.29 -10.28 -2.97
CA GLU A 146 -7.96 -10.26 -2.36
C GLU A 146 -6.84 -10.09 -3.39
N GLU A 147 -6.96 -10.70 -4.58
CA GLU A 147 -6.02 -10.49 -5.69
C GLU A 147 -6.07 -9.06 -6.21
N LEU A 148 -7.26 -8.49 -6.38
CA LEU A 148 -7.44 -7.12 -6.85
C LEU A 148 -6.83 -6.09 -5.87
N ILE A 149 -6.99 -6.30 -4.56
CA ILE A 149 -6.39 -5.44 -3.53
C ILE A 149 -4.86 -5.50 -3.64
N ARG A 150 -4.28 -6.69 -3.76
CA ARG A 150 -2.82 -6.86 -3.90
C ARG A 150 -2.28 -6.16 -5.15
N GLU A 151 -2.97 -6.31 -6.28
CA GLU A 151 -2.56 -5.67 -7.54
C GLU A 151 -2.63 -4.13 -7.45
N TYR A 152 -3.65 -3.59 -6.77
CA TYR A 152 -3.78 -2.16 -6.55
C TYR A 152 -2.64 -1.61 -5.67
N GLU A 153 -2.32 -2.30 -4.57
CA GLU A 153 -1.20 -1.93 -3.71
C GLU A 153 0.16 -2.00 -4.44
N GLU A 154 0.36 -3.01 -5.29
CA GLU A 154 1.58 -3.15 -6.09
C GLU A 154 1.73 -2.01 -7.10
N LYS A 155 0.66 -1.67 -7.82
CA LYS A 155 0.63 -0.53 -8.75
C LYS A 155 0.93 0.80 -8.06
N GLU A 156 0.39 1.03 -6.87
CA GLU A 156 0.67 2.26 -6.12
C GLU A 156 2.14 2.32 -5.65
N ARG A 157 2.72 1.18 -5.23
CA ARG A 157 4.15 1.09 -4.88
C ARG A 157 5.03 1.37 -6.09
N GLU A 158 4.74 0.78 -7.25
CA GLU A 158 5.48 1.04 -8.49
C GLU A 158 5.41 2.51 -8.90
N LYS A 159 4.22 3.12 -8.80
CA LYS A 159 4.02 4.54 -9.09
C LYS A 159 4.88 5.43 -8.19
N THR A 160 4.86 5.17 -6.88
CA THR A 160 5.68 5.91 -5.91
C THR A 160 7.19 5.72 -6.18
N GLN A 161 7.62 4.50 -6.55
CA GLN A 161 9.02 4.26 -6.91
C GLN A 161 9.43 5.02 -8.16
N LYS A 162 8.59 5.03 -9.21
CA LYS A 162 8.85 5.79 -10.44
C LYS A 162 8.96 7.29 -10.17
N GLU A 163 8.10 7.83 -9.31
CA GLU A 163 8.13 9.24 -8.92
C GLU A 163 9.44 9.59 -8.18
N LYS A 164 9.86 8.74 -7.22
CA LYS A 164 11.15 8.90 -6.54
C LYS A 164 12.34 8.87 -7.50
N LEU A 165 12.38 7.90 -8.40
CA LEU A 165 13.41 7.80 -9.44
C LEU A 165 13.43 9.03 -10.36
N SER A 166 12.26 9.59 -10.69
CA SER A 166 12.17 10.79 -11.50
C SER A 166 12.74 12.02 -10.79
N ILE A 167 12.51 12.14 -9.48
CA ILE A 167 13.05 13.24 -8.66
C ILE A 167 14.57 13.10 -8.53
N GLU A 168 15.06 11.90 -8.24
CA GLU A 168 16.50 11.62 -8.11
C GLU A 168 17.24 11.92 -9.42
N LEU A 169 16.69 11.50 -10.56
CA LEU A 169 17.25 11.82 -11.88
C LEU A 169 17.27 13.32 -12.18
N GLN A 170 16.27 14.07 -11.70
CA GLN A 170 16.24 15.52 -11.88
C GLN A 170 17.31 16.20 -11.02
N ASN A 171 17.46 15.79 -9.77
CA ASN A 171 18.49 16.31 -8.87
C ASN A 171 19.90 16.03 -9.41
N GLU A 172 20.16 14.82 -9.91
CA GLU A 172 21.45 14.46 -10.49
C GLU A 172 21.79 15.29 -11.74
N LYS A 173 20.78 15.60 -12.57
CA LYS A 173 20.95 16.50 -13.72
C LYS A 173 21.29 17.93 -13.28
N GLU A 174 20.64 18.43 -12.25
CA GLU A 174 20.89 19.77 -11.72
C GLU A 174 22.27 19.88 -11.07
N GLU A 175 22.68 18.86 -10.30
CA GLU A 175 24.01 18.78 -9.70
C GLU A 175 25.09 18.73 -10.79
N LYS A 176 24.90 17.90 -11.82
CA LYS A 176 25.81 17.83 -12.97
C LYS A 176 25.94 19.17 -13.69
N ALA A 177 24.84 19.91 -13.86
CA ALA A 177 24.86 21.24 -14.48
C ALA A 177 25.63 22.26 -13.63
N LYS A 178 25.53 22.20 -12.30
CA LYS A 178 26.31 23.05 -11.38
C LYS A 178 27.80 22.75 -11.49
N LEU A 179 28.18 21.48 -11.45
CA LEU A 179 29.57 21.03 -11.62
C LEU A 179 30.17 21.47 -12.95
N ASP A 180 29.41 21.38 -14.05
CA ASP A 180 29.89 21.83 -15.38
C ASP A 180 30.15 23.34 -15.40
N THR A 181 29.29 24.12 -14.72
CA THR A 181 29.44 25.57 -14.60
C THR A 181 30.68 25.92 -13.77
N GLU A 182 30.87 25.26 -12.62
CA GLU A 182 32.03 25.47 -11.75
C GLU A 182 33.35 25.10 -12.44
N LEU A 183 33.37 23.98 -13.18
CA LEU A 183 34.52 23.60 -14.01
C LEU A 183 34.85 24.65 -15.07
N GLN A 184 33.84 25.32 -15.63
CA GLN A 184 34.04 26.39 -16.60
C GLN A 184 34.68 27.63 -15.96
N ILE A 185 34.23 28.00 -14.76
CA ILE A 185 34.79 29.10 -13.97
C ILE A 185 36.25 28.82 -13.62
N LEU A 186 36.54 27.66 -13.03
CA LEU A 186 37.89 27.26 -12.64
C LEU A 186 38.85 27.23 -13.83
N LYS A 187 38.38 26.76 -15.00
CA LYS A 187 39.18 26.82 -16.24
C LYS A 187 39.51 28.26 -16.63
N GLY A 188 38.57 29.19 -16.50
CA GLY A 188 38.78 30.61 -16.75
C GLY A 188 39.81 31.22 -15.79
N GLU A 189 39.66 30.96 -14.49
CA GLU A 189 40.58 31.45 -13.46
C GLU A 189 42.00 30.92 -13.65
N ASN A 190 42.15 29.65 -14.03
CA ASN A 190 43.46 29.04 -14.25
C ASN A 190 44.19 29.66 -15.46
N VAL A 191 43.45 30.00 -16.52
CA VAL A 191 44.01 30.75 -17.68
C VAL A 191 44.46 32.15 -17.25
N GLN A 192 43.67 32.83 -16.41
CA GLN A 192 44.01 34.15 -15.88
C GLN A 192 45.28 34.10 -15.03
N LEU A 193 45.34 33.17 -14.06
CA LEU A 193 46.52 32.94 -13.21
C LEU A 193 47.78 32.61 -14.02
N SER A 194 47.65 31.77 -15.05
CA SER A 194 48.76 31.47 -15.95
C SER A 194 49.27 32.72 -16.67
N THR A 195 48.38 33.63 -17.05
CA THR A 195 48.73 34.89 -17.71
C THR A 195 49.43 35.84 -16.74
N ASP A 196 48.90 35.99 -15.53
CA ASP A 196 49.48 36.84 -14.49
C ASP A 196 50.87 36.35 -14.05
N LEU A 197 51.07 35.03 -13.98
CA LEU A 197 52.38 34.42 -13.72
C LEU A 197 53.41 34.78 -14.80
N GLN A 198 53.03 34.72 -16.08
CA GLN A 198 53.91 35.12 -17.17
C GLN A 198 54.26 36.62 -17.13
N ILE A 199 53.30 37.47 -16.76
CA ILE A 199 53.54 38.92 -16.60
C ILE A 199 54.54 39.15 -15.47
N LYS A 200 54.33 38.56 -14.29
CA LYS A 200 55.25 38.69 -13.15
C LYS A 200 56.64 38.17 -13.44
N GLN A 201 56.77 37.07 -14.21
CA GLN A 201 58.08 36.56 -14.62
C GLN A 201 58.84 37.59 -15.47
N LYS A 202 58.16 38.23 -16.43
CA LYS A 202 58.77 39.29 -17.27
C LYS A 202 59.17 40.53 -16.44
N GLU A 203 58.32 40.95 -15.51
CA GLU A 203 58.64 42.07 -14.60
C GLU A 203 59.86 41.75 -13.73
N ASN A 204 59.94 40.53 -13.21
CA ASN A 204 61.05 40.12 -12.36
C ASN A 204 62.37 40.02 -13.14
N GLU A 205 62.33 39.57 -14.40
CA GLU A 205 63.47 39.62 -15.32
C GLU A 205 63.93 41.05 -15.59
N GLN A 206 63.00 41.99 -15.83
CA GLN A 206 63.31 43.41 -15.97
C GLN A 206 63.95 44.01 -14.72
N LEU A 207 63.37 43.76 -13.54
CA LEU A 207 63.90 44.24 -12.27
C LEU A 207 65.29 43.66 -11.98
N LYS A 208 65.55 42.41 -12.37
CA LYS A 208 66.87 41.79 -12.21
C LYS A 208 67.92 42.51 -13.07
N LEU A 209 67.56 42.85 -14.31
CA LEU A 209 68.43 43.62 -15.21
C LEU A 209 68.66 45.05 -14.69
N GLU A 210 67.62 45.69 -14.15
CA GLU A 210 67.72 47.03 -13.57
C GLU A 210 68.55 47.03 -12.28
N ASN A 211 68.37 46.04 -11.42
CA ASN A 211 69.19 45.83 -10.22
C ASN A 211 70.65 45.57 -10.58
N GLU A 212 70.93 44.82 -11.64
CA GLU A 212 72.30 44.61 -12.12
C GLU A 212 72.95 45.93 -12.55
N LYS A 213 72.22 46.77 -13.30
CA LYS A 213 72.66 48.13 -13.66
C LYS A 213 72.86 49.02 -12.42
N LEU A 214 71.97 48.95 -11.44
CA LEU A 214 72.08 49.70 -10.18
C LEU A 214 73.24 49.22 -9.34
N VAL A 215 73.53 47.91 -9.30
CA VAL A 215 74.70 47.35 -8.60
C VAL A 215 75.99 47.84 -9.25
N ASP A 216 76.04 47.89 -10.58
CA ASP A 216 77.17 48.46 -11.32
C ASP A 216 77.34 49.97 -11.03
N GLN A 217 76.23 50.73 -11.03
CA GLN A 217 76.25 52.13 -10.58
C GLN A 217 76.71 52.26 -9.13
N ILE A 218 76.17 51.46 -8.20
CA ILE A 218 76.53 51.48 -6.78
C ILE A 218 78.01 51.08 -6.59
N LYS A 219 78.56 50.15 -7.38
CA LYS A 219 80.00 49.87 -7.40
C LYS A 219 80.82 51.09 -7.82
N SER A 220 80.35 51.84 -8.82
CA SER A 220 80.99 53.09 -9.24
C SER A 220 80.85 54.21 -8.19
N THR A 221 79.75 54.23 -7.44
CA THR A 221 79.45 55.27 -6.43
C THR A 221 80.04 54.95 -5.05
N LYS A 222 80.17 53.67 -4.65
CA LYS A 222 80.73 53.22 -3.35
C LYS A 222 82.25 53.32 -3.22
N MET A 223 82.95 53.91 -4.19
CA MET A 223 84.26 54.54 -3.95
C MET A 223 84.15 55.82 -3.08
N GLN A 224 82.93 56.26 -2.75
CA GLN A 224 82.65 57.35 -1.82
C GLN A 224 81.54 56.92 -0.82
N GLN A 225 81.98 56.55 0.38
CA GLN A 225 81.22 56.57 1.67
C GLN A 225 80.14 55.49 1.94
N ILE A 226 80.17 55.00 3.20
CA ILE A 226 79.27 54.07 3.93
C ILE A 226 79.12 54.67 5.36
N PRO A 227 78.16 54.35 6.26
CA PRO A 227 76.82 53.71 6.19
C PRO A 227 75.71 54.53 6.95
N LYS A 228 74.46 54.05 6.98
CA LYS A 228 73.81 53.50 8.21
C LYS A 228 72.41 52.92 7.97
N ASP A 229 72.17 51.91 8.78
CA ASP A 229 71.10 50.93 8.88
C ASP A 229 70.01 51.43 9.86
N GLU A 230 68.73 51.08 9.66
CA GLU A 230 67.72 51.14 10.74
C GLU A 230 66.44 50.31 10.47
N SER A 231 66.20 49.36 11.39
CA SER A 231 64.88 48.86 11.88
C SER A 231 64.06 47.94 10.94
N SER A 232 63.14 47.06 11.38
CA SER A 232 62.42 46.93 12.66
C SER A 232 61.72 45.55 12.78
N LYS A 233 61.30 45.27 14.02
CA LYS A 233 60.57 44.09 14.53
C LYS A 233 59.18 43.88 13.89
N LEU A 234 58.81 42.63 13.60
CA LEU A 234 57.46 42.19 13.26
C LEU A 234 56.54 42.15 14.51
N LYS A 235 55.27 42.56 14.31
CA LYS A 235 54.14 42.43 15.24
C LYS A 235 53.35 41.16 14.92
N VAL A 236 53.01 40.40 15.96
CA VAL A 236 52.04 39.29 15.95
C VAL A 236 50.69 39.88 16.33
N GLN A 237 49.86 40.24 15.35
CA GLN A 237 48.46 40.61 15.59
C GLN A 237 47.69 40.65 14.26
N ASP A 238 47.18 39.52 13.75
CA ASP A 238 46.23 39.55 12.61
C ASP A 238 45.30 38.32 12.44
N GLU A 239 45.62 37.14 12.98
CA GLU A 239 44.85 35.91 12.69
C GLU A 239 43.39 35.90 13.20
N LYS A 240 43.11 36.52 14.35
CA LYS A 240 41.76 36.52 14.95
C LYS A 240 40.77 37.36 14.13
N THR A 241 41.24 38.45 13.54
CA THR A 241 40.44 39.36 12.70
C THR A 241 40.13 38.79 11.32
N GLU A 242 40.95 37.87 10.83
CA GLU A 242 40.74 37.20 9.54
C GLU A 242 39.70 36.09 9.64
N TYR A 243 39.76 35.28 10.71
CA TYR A 243 38.77 34.23 11.01
C TYR A 243 37.34 34.78 11.15
N ASP A 244 37.17 35.88 11.90
CA ASP A 244 35.85 36.50 12.09
C ASP A 244 35.29 37.09 10.77
N LYS A 245 36.17 37.61 9.90
CA LYS A 245 35.78 38.10 8.56
C LYS A 245 35.34 36.95 7.66
N GLU A 246 36.06 35.83 7.69
CA GLU A 246 35.74 34.65 6.89
C GLU A 246 34.39 34.01 7.30
N ILE A 247 34.14 33.89 8.60
CA ILE A 247 32.83 33.43 9.11
C ILE A 247 31.69 34.34 8.65
N THR A 248 31.89 35.65 8.71
CA THR A 248 30.86 36.62 8.29
C THR A 248 30.53 36.44 6.81
N LYS A 249 31.55 36.30 5.96
CA LYS A 249 31.39 36.07 4.52
C LYS A 249 30.65 34.76 4.21
N LEU A 250 30.95 33.68 4.93
CA LEU A 250 30.23 32.40 4.76
C LEU A 250 28.75 32.53 5.13
N ARG A 251 28.43 33.22 6.24
CA ARG A 251 27.05 33.42 6.67
C ARG A 251 26.23 34.26 5.69
N GLU A 252 26.85 35.27 5.05
CA GLU A 252 26.21 36.05 3.98
C GLU A 252 25.85 35.18 2.75
N GLN A 253 26.59 34.10 2.53
CA GLN A 253 26.31 33.11 1.48
C GLN A 253 25.32 32.02 1.93
N GLY A 254 24.78 32.11 3.15
CA GLY A 254 23.91 31.09 3.75
C GLY A 254 24.66 29.84 4.22
N ILE A 255 25.99 29.90 4.33
CA ILE A 255 26.84 28.80 4.76
C ILE A 255 27.22 29.00 6.22
N TYR A 256 26.89 28.03 7.06
CA TYR A 256 27.15 28.09 8.49
C TYR A 256 28.34 27.20 8.86
N PRO A 257 29.40 27.75 9.48
CA PRO A 257 30.52 26.96 9.95
C PRO A 257 30.08 25.85 10.91
N ILE A 258 30.67 24.66 10.77
CA ILE A 258 30.42 23.52 11.65
C ILE A 258 31.38 23.58 12.83
N GLU A 259 30.80 23.78 14.01
CA GLU A 259 31.50 23.75 15.28
C GLU A 259 30.96 22.60 16.14
N ILE A 260 31.89 21.76 16.59
CA ILE A 260 31.61 20.51 17.30
C ILE A 260 31.99 20.67 18.76
N ILE A 261 31.05 20.35 19.64
CA ILE A 261 31.27 20.29 21.08
C ILE A 261 31.74 18.88 21.43
N ASN A 262 33.06 18.72 21.55
CA ASN A 262 33.67 17.46 21.99
C ASN A 262 33.64 17.35 23.52
N LYS A 263 32.70 16.56 24.04
CA LYS A 263 32.58 16.29 25.49
C LYS A 263 33.48 15.17 25.98
N ASP A 264 34.17 14.47 25.08
CA ASP A 264 35.00 13.32 25.40
C ASP A 264 36.29 13.28 24.54
N PRO A 265 37.23 14.21 24.76
CA PRO A 265 38.43 14.36 23.93
C PRO A 265 39.39 13.16 23.98
N ASP A 266 39.32 12.34 25.03
CA ASP A 266 40.11 11.11 25.13
C ASP A 266 39.61 10.02 24.17
N HIS A 267 38.33 10.06 23.81
CA HIS A 267 37.68 9.06 22.96
C HIS A 267 37.36 9.58 21.55
N ILE A 268 37.28 10.89 21.36
CA ILE A 268 36.89 11.53 20.10
C ILE A 268 38.01 12.44 19.61
N GLU A 269 38.44 12.20 18.38
CA GLU A 269 39.39 13.06 17.67
C GLU A 269 38.69 13.77 16.52
N ILE A 270 38.82 15.09 16.48
CA ILE A 270 38.26 15.93 15.43
C ILE A 270 39.41 16.37 14.54
N THR A 271 39.32 16.04 13.26
CA THR A 271 40.21 16.52 12.21
C THR A 271 39.43 17.46 11.30
N ALA A 272 39.91 18.69 11.14
CA ALA A 272 39.28 19.70 10.30
C ALA A 272 39.88 19.69 8.89
N HIS A 273 39.04 19.86 7.87
CA HIS A 273 39.49 20.16 6.51
C HIS A 273 39.30 21.65 6.16
N ASP A 274 38.26 22.28 6.72
CA ASP A 274 37.99 23.72 6.66
C ASP A 274 36.95 24.11 7.75
N LEU A 275 36.27 25.27 7.60
CA LEU A 275 35.23 25.75 8.50
C LEU A 275 33.87 25.04 8.33
N VAL A 276 33.63 24.37 7.21
CA VAL A 276 32.32 23.84 6.78
C VAL A 276 32.28 22.32 6.75
N GLN A 277 33.43 21.65 6.78
CA GLN A 277 33.60 20.21 6.77
C GLN A 277 34.52 19.77 7.91
N ARG A 278 33.97 18.89 8.74
CA ARG A 278 34.68 18.28 9.87
C ARG A 278 34.63 16.78 9.76
N LYS A 279 35.73 16.12 10.11
CA LYS A 279 35.81 14.67 10.24
C LYS A 279 35.99 14.30 11.70
N ILE A 280 35.15 13.37 12.17
CA ILE A 280 35.17 12.89 13.56
C ILE A 280 35.61 11.43 13.56
N ASN A 281 36.67 11.13 14.31
CA ASN A 281 37.19 9.78 14.50
C ASN A 281 36.93 9.34 15.94
N VAL A 282 36.23 8.22 16.12
CA VAL A 282 35.99 7.62 17.44
C VAL A 282 37.05 6.55 17.71
N LYS A 283 37.83 6.72 18.78
CA LYS A 283 39.01 5.89 19.08
C LYS A 283 38.67 4.54 19.72
N LYS A 284 37.54 4.43 20.43
CA LYS A 284 37.11 3.20 21.13
C LYS A 284 35.68 2.82 20.73
N ALA A 285 35.40 1.52 20.68
CA ALA A 285 34.08 0.98 20.34
C ALA A 285 33.07 1.08 21.50
N ASN A 286 32.88 2.28 22.04
CA ASN A 286 31.87 2.59 23.06
C ASN A 286 30.82 3.54 22.48
N PRO A 287 29.57 3.53 23.00
CA PRO A 287 28.58 4.53 22.65
C PRO A 287 29.10 5.94 22.95
N CYS A 288 29.01 6.83 21.97
CA CYS A 288 29.39 8.24 22.12
C CYS A 288 28.34 9.14 21.50
N THR A 289 28.11 10.28 22.14
CA THR A 289 27.24 11.35 21.61
C THR A 289 28.10 12.56 21.28
N ILE A 290 28.03 13.02 20.04
CA ILE A 290 28.70 14.23 19.56
C ILE A 290 27.62 15.29 19.32
N THR A 291 27.83 16.49 19.85
CA THR A 291 26.88 17.62 19.71
C THR A 291 27.51 18.70 18.83
N LEU A 292 26.70 19.29 17.96
CA LEU A 292 27.05 20.50 17.22
C LEU A 292 26.62 21.73 18.01
N SER A 293 27.36 22.84 17.93
CA SER A 293 26.99 24.10 18.63
C SER A 293 25.89 24.89 17.91
N GLN A 294 25.55 24.50 16.68
CA GLN A 294 24.56 25.21 15.87
C GLN A 294 23.17 25.11 16.49
N ILE A 295 22.55 26.27 16.74
CA ILE A 295 21.17 26.41 17.18
C ILE A 295 20.32 26.61 15.93
N LEU A 296 19.35 25.73 15.71
CA LEU A 296 18.43 25.80 14.57
C LEU A 296 17.23 26.69 14.96
N ASP A 297 17.25 27.95 14.53
CA ASP A 297 16.23 28.95 14.84
C ASP A 297 15.12 28.99 13.77
N ASN A 298 14.91 30.14 13.12
CA ASN A 298 13.92 30.32 12.08
C ASN A 298 14.55 30.12 10.70
N GLY A 299 13.91 29.32 9.87
CA GLY A 299 14.29 29.07 8.48
C GLY A 299 14.47 27.59 8.16
N ILE A 300 15.12 27.35 7.03
CA ILE A 300 15.45 26.01 6.53
C ILE A 300 16.94 25.78 6.76
N TRP A 301 17.25 24.77 7.56
CA TRP A 301 18.59 24.36 7.89
C TRP A 301 18.88 23.00 7.25
N SER A 302 20.07 22.83 6.66
CA SER A 302 20.47 21.52 6.14
C SER A 302 21.88 21.16 6.55
N ILE A 303 22.12 19.87 6.75
CA ILE A 303 23.43 19.32 7.03
C ILE A 303 23.61 17.99 6.29
N GLU A 304 24.82 17.79 5.77
CA GLU A 304 25.22 16.53 5.15
C GLU A 304 26.21 15.78 6.04
N VAL A 305 25.95 14.49 6.25
CA VAL A 305 26.79 13.63 7.09
C VAL A 305 27.02 12.29 6.43
N LEU A 306 28.28 11.84 6.44
CA LEU A 306 28.70 10.52 5.97
C LEU A 306 29.12 9.67 7.17
N PHE A 307 28.44 8.54 7.38
CA PHE A 307 28.83 7.55 8.39
C PHE A 307 29.69 6.45 7.78
N GLN A 308 30.78 6.08 8.46
CA GLN A 308 31.66 5.00 8.04
C GLN A 308 32.05 4.12 9.23
N LYS A 309 32.13 2.80 9.00
CA LYS A 309 32.57 1.80 9.99
C LYS A 309 31.75 1.81 11.29
N THR A 310 30.48 2.23 11.23
CA THR A 310 29.57 2.22 12.39
C THR A 310 28.90 0.86 12.59
N GLN A 311 29.05 -0.03 11.59
CA GLN A 311 28.31 -1.29 11.52
C GLN A 311 26.79 -1.10 11.51
N GLY A 312 26.32 0.09 11.08
CA GLY A 312 24.91 0.47 11.06
C GLY A 312 24.34 0.83 12.45
N ARG A 313 25.17 1.01 13.48
CA ARG A 313 24.79 1.40 14.85
C ARG A 313 25.03 2.90 15.09
N SER A 314 24.63 3.72 14.15
CA SER A 314 24.70 5.19 14.22
C SER A 314 23.31 5.81 14.21
N GLY A 315 23.25 7.09 14.57
CA GLY A 315 22.04 7.89 14.47
C GLY A 315 22.42 9.37 14.42
N ILE A 316 21.53 10.17 13.86
CA ILE A 316 21.68 11.62 13.72
C ILE A 316 20.32 12.28 13.90
N GLY A 317 20.31 13.49 14.44
CA GLY A 317 19.08 14.28 14.55
C GLY A 317 19.28 15.49 15.45
N VAL A 318 18.17 15.95 16.04
CA VAL A 318 18.12 17.20 16.80
C VAL A 318 17.78 16.94 18.27
N VAL A 319 18.27 17.84 19.12
CA VAL A 319 17.95 17.89 20.55
C VAL A 319 17.42 19.28 20.85
N ARG A 320 16.51 19.40 21.83
CA ARG A 320 16.08 20.73 22.29
C ARG A 320 17.29 21.51 22.79
N ASP A 321 17.40 22.77 22.38
CA ASP A 321 18.53 23.68 22.67
C ASP A 321 18.98 23.64 24.14
N LEU A 322 18.03 23.78 25.08
CA LEU A 322 18.33 23.80 26.52
C LEU A 322 18.65 22.43 27.14
N HIS A 323 18.66 21.35 26.36
CA HIS A 323 18.89 19.99 26.87
C HIS A 323 20.27 19.46 26.49
N ASN A 324 21.12 19.29 27.51
CA ASN A 324 22.47 18.80 27.32
C ASN A 324 22.56 17.27 27.50
N ILE A 325 23.11 16.56 26.51
CA ILE A 325 23.41 15.12 26.60
C ILE A 325 24.86 14.93 27.08
N PRO A 326 25.13 14.29 28.24
CA PRO A 326 26.47 14.04 28.74
C PRO A 326 27.32 13.12 27.85
N ALA A 327 28.64 13.13 28.05
CA ALA A 327 29.54 12.16 27.44
C ALA A 327 29.17 10.72 27.85
N GLY A 328 29.24 9.78 26.90
CA GLY A 328 28.91 8.36 27.12
C GLY A 328 27.43 8.03 27.29
N ALA A 329 26.55 9.02 27.40
CA ALA A 329 25.11 8.80 27.53
C ALA A 329 24.51 8.30 26.21
N ILE A 330 23.55 7.38 26.30
CA ILE A 330 22.76 6.88 25.17
C ILE A 330 21.56 7.80 24.98
N PRO A 331 21.43 8.51 23.85
CA PRO A 331 20.36 9.49 23.64
C PRO A 331 18.94 8.92 23.74
N THR A 332 18.76 7.64 23.43
CA THR A 332 17.46 6.94 23.47
C THR A 332 17.06 6.44 24.86
N GLU A 333 17.90 6.65 25.87
CA GLU A 333 17.60 6.33 27.27
C GLU A 333 17.07 7.55 28.04
N GLU A 334 16.38 7.29 29.15
CA GLU A 334 15.98 8.36 30.08
C GLU A 334 17.21 9.04 30.70
N PRO A 335 17.19 10.37 30.89
CA PRO A 335 16.10 11.31 30.61
C PRO A 335 16.13 11.91 29.19
N HIS A 336 17.09 11.52 28.35
CA HIS A 336 17.40 12.20 27.09
C HIS A 336 16.36 11.97 25.99
N ASN A 337 15.78 10.77 25.99
CA ASN A 337 14.75 10.32 25.05
C ASN A 337 13.50 11.21 24.91
N LYS A 338 13.23 12.11 25.86
CA LYS A 338 12.11 13.08 25.85
C LYS A 338 12.39 14.36 25.05
N PHE A 339 13.67 14.61 24.74
CA PHE A 339 14.14 15.90 24.21
C PHE A 339 14.79 15.78 22.83
N ILE A 340 14.71 14.61 22.20
CA ILE A 340 15.38 14.30 20.94
C ILE A 340 14.40 13.87 19.84
N ALA A 341 14.82 14.09 18.61
CA ALA A 341 14.35 13.38 17.43
C ALA A 341 15.58 12.78 16.73
N LEU A 342 15.60 11.46 16.49
CA LEU A 342 16.76 10.76 15.92
C LEU A 342 16.35 9.87 14.75
N PHE A 343 17.10 9.98 13.67
CA PHE A 343 17.05 9.07 12.52
C PHE A 343 18.13 7.99 12.67
N GLY A 344 17.73 6.73 12.53
CA GLY A 344 18.53 5.55 12.89
C GLY A 344 19.17 4.83 11.70
N GLY A 345 20.39 4.32 11.91
CA GLY A 345 21.07 3.44 10.97
C GLY A 345 20.46 2.03 10.91
N LYS A 346 20.89 1.22 9.93
CA LYS A 346 20.28 -0.07 9.56
C LYS A 346 20.17 -1.08 10.72
N ARG A 347 21.07 -1.01 11.71
CA ARG A 347 21.06 -1.89 12.89
C ARG A 347 20.43 -1.27 14.13
N GLN A 348 19.91 -0.05 14.05
CA GLN A 348 19.09 0.53 15.11
C GLN A 348 17.75 -0.20 15.18
N GLU A 349 17.16 -0.27 16.36
CA GLU A 349 15.80 -0.84 16.53
C GLU A 349 14.72 0.07 15.92
N PHE A 350 15.00 1.37 15.84
CA PHE A 350 14.13 2.40 15.28
C PHE A 350 14.60 2.87 13.91
N SER A 351 13.66 3.30 13.05
CA SER A 351 14.00 4.12 11.88
C SER A 351 13.99 5.60 12.24
N LEU A 352 12.98 6.03 12.98
CA LEU A 352 12.88 7.36 13.59
C LEU A 352 12.48 7.19 15.06
N TYR A 353 13.11 7.95 15.95
CA TYR A 353 12.83 7.96 17.38
C TYR A 353 12.46 9.38 17.80
N TYR A 354 11.28 9.56 18.39
CA TYR A 354 10.79 10.87 18.81
C TYR A 354 10.00 10.76 20.10
N ARG A 355 10.41 11.50 21.14
CA ARG A 355 9.72 11.56 22.45
C ARG A 355 9.29 10.18 22.98
N GLN A 356 10.24 9.26 23.07
CA GLN A 356 10.03 7.86 23.50
C GLN A 356 9.22 6.97 22.54
N VAL A 357 8.78 7.50 21.41
CA VAL A 357 8.03 6.74 20.40
C VAL A 357 9.00 6.27 19.32
N VAL A 358 8.98 4.96 19.09
CA VAL A 358 9.66 4.33 17.95
C VAL A 358 8.73 4.35 16.75
N ILE A 359 9.16 5.02 15.68
CA ILE A 359 8.44 5.08 14.42
C ILE A 359 9.15 4.15 13.42
N GLN A 360 8.38 3.17 12.92
CA GLN A 360 8.82 2.18 11.94
C GLN A 360 8.31 2.57 10.54
N GLY A 361 8.92 2.00 9.50
CA GLY A 361 8.48 2.19 8.10
C GLY A 361 9.34 3.14 7.28
N ASN A 362 10.10 4.04 7.92
CA ASN A 362 11.13 4.82 7.22
C ASN A 362 12.33 3.95 6.85
N ALA A 363 12.91 4.18 5.67
CA ALA A 363 14.15 3.54 5.27
C ALA A 363 15.27 3.94 6.24
N LYS A 364 16.06 2.97 6.69
CA LYS A 364 17.24 3.19 7.54
C LYS A 364 18.47 3.36 6.66
N PHE A 365 19.47 4.08 7.15
CA PHE A 365 20.72 4.28 6.40
C PHE A 365 21.80 3.25 6.71
N ALA A 366 22.72 3.05 5.77
CA ALA A 366 23.89 2.20 5.89
C ALA A 366 25.19 3.02 5.87
N ASP A 367 26.30 2.42 6.33
CA ASP A 367 27.62 3.01 6.18
C ASP A 367 27.94 3.29 4.71
N GLY A 368 28.61 4.39 4.43
CA GLY A 368 29.00 4.82 3.09
C GLY A 368 27.97 5.68 2.36
N GLN A 369 26.79 5.91 2.95
CA GLN A 369 25.79 6.82 2.39
C GLN A 369 25.98 8.24 2.93
N ILE A 370 25.90 9.24 2.04
CA ILE A 370 25.78 10.65 2.43
C ILE A 370 24.31 10.89 2.79
N LEU A 371 24.07 11.37 4.00
CA LEU A 371 22.75 11.71 4.50
C LEU A 371 22.61 13.22 4.54
N ARG A 372 21.58 13.74 3.89
CA ARG A 372 21.15 15.12 4.05
C ARG A 372 19.96 15.17 5.00
N LEU A 373 20.10 15.89 6.10
CA LEU A 373 19.00 16.23 7.01
C LEU A 373 18.58 17.67 6.76
N GLU A 374 17.29 17.93 6.77
CA GLU A 374 16.73 19.26 6.53
C GLU A 374 15.69 19.57 7.60
N TYR A 375 15.94 20.62 8.38
CA TYR A 375 15.00 21.15 9.35
C TYR A 375 14.32 22.39 8.76
N ASP A 376 12.99 22.38 8.72
CA ASP A 376 12.16 23.49 8.28
C ASP A 376 11.32 23.95 9.48
N SER A 377 11.67 25.09 10.05
CA SER A 377 10.99 25.65 11.23
C SER A 377 9.56 26.08 10.95
N GLU A 378 9.26 26.53 9.71
CA GLU A 378 7.94 27.06 9.34
C GLU A 378 6.92 25.94 9.22
N ASN A 379 7.34 24.82 8.61
CA ASN A 379 6.48 23.65 8.42
C ASN A 379 6.59 22.62 9.56
N GLY A 380 7.52 22.82 10.50
CA GLY A 380 7.77 21.90 11.61
C GLY A 380 8.27 20.53 11.14
N ARG A 381 9.11 20.51 10.10
CA ARG A 381 9.62 19.28 9.46
C ARG A 381 11.10 19.08 9.78
N LEU A 382 11.49 17.82 9.93
CA LEU A 382 12.87 17.35 10.09
C LEU A 382 13.12 16.13 9.21
#